data_AF-D7FL54-F1
#
_entry.id   AF-D7FL54-F1
#
_cell.length_a   1.000
_cell.length_b   1.000
_cell.length_c   1.000
_cell.angle_alpha   90.00
_cell.angle_beta   90.00
_cell.angle_gamma   90.00
#
_symmetry.space_group_name_H-M   'P 1'
#
loop_
_entity.id
_entity.type
_entity.pdbx_description
1 polymer ?
#
loop_
_entity_poly.entity_id
_entity_poly.type
_entity_poly.pdbx_seq_one_letter_code
_entity_poly.pdbx_strand_id
1 'polypeptide(L)'
;MQEQLSKNRVIIEYDGKKNISAAITSSTHERKSRCNIHMKNGKVYMKHNSLGDDVPIVVILRAMGATSDQEIVQLVGSEPDIMNAFMASLEDSQSVGVFTQKQALLYIGTKMRVPPKAGARAMRQQSS
;
A
#
# COMPACT_ATOMS: atom_id res chain seq x y z
N MET A 1 7.81 -7.90 -31.26
CA MET A 1 8.33 -8.30 -29.95
C MET A 1 7.97 -7.18 -28.98
N GLN A 2 7.01 -7.40 -28.07
CA GLN A 2 6.64 -6.39 -27.06
C GLN A 2 7.59 -6.51 -25.88
N GLU A 3 8.13 -5.38 -25.44
CA GLU A 3 8.99 -5.29 -24.26
C GLU A 3 8.18 -5.63 -23.01
N GLN A 4 8.52 -6.74 -22.33
CA GLN A 4 7.78 -7.19 -21.17
C GLN A 4 8.32 -6.51 -19.91
N LEU A 5 7.44 -5.84 -19.17
CA LEU A 5 7.76 -5.24 -17.86
C LEU A 5 8.44 -6.27 -16.95
N SER A 6 9.50 -5.83 -16.28
CA SER A 6 10.25 -6.65 -15.32
C SER A 6 9.33 -7.05 -14.15
N LYS A 7 8.84 -8.30 -14.16
CA LYS A 7 8.10 -8.87 -13.02
C LYS A 7 9.03 -8.95 -11.81
N ASN A 8 8.48 -8.79 -10.61
CA ASN A 8 9.19 -8.98 -9.33
C ASN A 8 10.43 -8.08 -9.18
N ARG A 9 10.40 -6.87 -9.74
CA ARG A 9 11.42 -5.83 -9.52
C ARG A 9 10.78 -4.59 -8.92
N VAL A 10 11.54 -3.89 -8.07
CA VAL A 10 11.18 -2.55 -7.59
C VAL A 10 11.57 -1.55 -8.67
N ILE A 11 10.59 -0.76 -9.11
CA ILE A 11 10.78 0.31 -10.10
C ILE A 11 10.59 1.63 -9.37
N ILE A 12 11.61 2.48 -9.37
CA ILE A 12 11.55 3.82 -8.80
C ILE A 12 11.31 4.80 -9.94
N GLU A 13 10.23 5.58 -9.85
CA GLU A 13 9.82 6.53 -10.88
C GLU A 13 9.19 7.77 -10.26
N TYR A 14 9.22 8.88 -10.99
CA TYR A 14 8.45 10.06 -10.65
C TYR A 14 7.01 9.87 -11.13
N ASP A 15 6.05 10.01 -10.23
CA ASP A 15 4.62 10.06 -10.59
C ASP A 15 4.32 11.32 -11.43
N GLY A 16 3.14 11.41 -12.05
CA GLY A 16 2.71 12.57 -12.83
C GLY A 16 2.69 13.89 -12.05
N LYS A 17 2.72 13.82 -10.71
CA LYS A 17 2.87 14.96 -9.80
C LYS A 17 4.31 15.28 -9.42
N LYS A 18 5.30 14.65 -10.07
CA LYS A 18 6.73 14.72 -9.77
C LYS A 18 7.12 14.26 -8.36
N ASN A 19 6.27 13.48 -7.70
CA ASN A 19 6.61 12.82 -6.44
C ASN A 19 7.33 11.51 -6.74
N ILE A 20 8.30 11.14 -5.90
CA ILE A 20 8.96 9.85 -5.97
C ILE A 20 7.95 8.75 -5.61
N SER A 21 7.91 7.70 -6.43
CA SER A 21 7.07 6.53 -6.24
C SER A 21 7.85 5.25 -6.53
N ALA A 22 7.47 4.18 -5.84
CA ALA A 22 8.05 2.86 -5.99
C ALA A 22 6.95 1.87 -6.38
N ALA A 23 7.03 1.31 -7.59
CA ALA A 23 6.07 0.35 -8.10
C ALA A 23 6.67 -1.06 -8.12
N ILE A 24 5.89 -2.04 -7.67
CA ILE A 24 6.23 -3.45 -7.71
C ILE A 24 5.07 -4.21 -8.34
N THR A 25 5.35 -4.89 -9.44
CA THR A 25 4.40 -5.85 -10.04
C THR A 25 4.87 -7.26 -9.72
N SER A 26 4.25 -7.85 -8.68
CA SER A 26 4.49 -9.24 -8.30
C SER A 26 3.68 -10.17 -9.19
N SER A 27 4.31 -11.19 -9.76
CA SER A 27 3.65 -12.20 -10.60
C SER A 27 4.14 -13.57 -10.18
N THR A 28 3.21 -14.39 -9.70
CA THR A 28 3.37 -15.84 -9.62
C THR A 28 2.71 -16.48 -10.85
N HIS A 29 2.73 -17.81 -10.92
CA HIS A 29 2.00 -18.56 -11.96
C HIS A 29 0.48 -18.31 -11.88
N GLU A 30 -0.04 -18.18 -10.66
CA GLU A 30 -1.47 -18.11 -10.38
C GLU A 30 -2.02 -16.69 -10.37
N ARG A 31 -1.23 -15.73 -9.87
CA ARG A 31 -1.73 -14.38 -9.61
C ARG A 31 -0.71 -13.31 -9.93
N LYS A 32 -1.23 -12.19 -10.43
CA LYS A 32 -0.52 -10.92 -10.57
C LYS A 32 -1.08 -9.92 -9.57
N SER A 33 -0.20 -9.24 -8.87
CA SER A 33 -0.50 -8.19 -7.92
C SER A 33 0.38 -6.97 -8.20
N ARG A 34 -0.21 -5.78 -8.10
CA ARG A 34 0.53 -4.52 -8.25
C ARG A 34 0.42 -3.74 -6.96
N CYS A 35 1.59 -3.39 -6.41
CA CYS A 35 1.76 -2.53 -5.27
C CYS A 35 2.47 -1.25 -5.72
N ASN A 36 2.05 -0.10 -5.20
CA ASN A 36 2.70 1.17 -5.41
C ASN A 36 2.84 1.88 -4.06
N ILE A 37 4.06 2.24 -3.70
CA ILE A 37 4.39 3.04 -2.52
C ILE A 37 4.71 4.44 -3.00
N HIS A 38 4.04 5.44 -2.45
CA HIS A 38 4.22 6.83 -2.87
C HIS A 38 4.18 7.78 -1.66
N MET A 39 4.83 8.93 -1.82
CA MET A 39 4.80 10.00 -0.84
C MET A 39 3.76 11.06 -1.19
N LYS A 40 3.00 11.49 -0.18
CA LYS A 40 2.03 12.58 -0.26
C LYS A 40 2.14 13.43 1.00
N ASN A 41 2.44 14.72 0.84
CA ASN A 41 2.57 15.68 1.94
C ASN A 41 3.53 15.21 3.06
N GLY A 42 4.68 14.63 2.69
CA GLY A 42 5.66 14.11 3.66
C GLY A 42 5.28 12.78 4.31
N LYS A 43 4.15 12.17 3.94
CA LYS A 43 3.69 10.89 4.48
C LYS A 43 3.73 9.80 3.41
N VAL A 44 4.03 8.57 3.82
CA VAL A 44 4.17 7.42 2.92
C VAL A 44 2.90 6.58 2.94
N TYR A 45 2.35 6.33 1.75
CA TYR A 45 1.14 5.53 1.56
C TYR A 45 1.40 4.35 0.61
N MET A 46 0.66 3.27 0.84
CA MET A 46 0.62 2.09 -0.02
C MET A 46 -0.71 2.03 -0.76
N LYS A 47 -0.61 1.84 -2.07
CA LYS A 47 -1.71 1.49 -2.96
C LYS A 47 -1.53 0.06 -3.45
N HIS A 48 -2.58 -0.75 -3.36
CA HIS A 48 -2.57 -2.13 -3.82
C HIS A 48 -3.86 -2.42 -4.60
N ASN A 49 -3.79 -3.30 -5.61
CA ASN A 49 -4.96 -3.60 -6.46
C ASN A 49 -6.15 -4.24 -5.73
N SER A 50 -5.93 -4.88 -4.58
CA SER A 50 -6.99 -5.38 -3.69
C SER A 50 -7.61 -4.32 -2.77
N LEU A 51 -7.00 -3.14 -2.66
CA LEU A 51 -7.47 -2.04 -1.82
C LEU A 51 -8.23 -1.01 -2.66
N GLY A 52 -9.30 -0.45 -2.10
CA GLY A 52 -10.07 0.63 -2.71
C GLY A 52 -9.40 1.99 -2.54
N ASP A 53 -8.83 2.22 -1.37
CA ASP A 53 -8.14 3.45 -0.99
C ASP A 53 -6.68 3.20 -0.65
N ASP A 54 -5.89 4.28 -0.64
CA ASP A 54 -4.52 4.26 -0.14
C ASP A 54 -4.49 4.07 1.38
N VAL A 55 -3.53 3.29 1.88
CA VAL A 55 -3.39 2.97 3.30
C VAL A 55 -2.04 3.48 3.82
N PRO A 56 -1.97 4.12 5.01
CA PRO A 56 -0.69 4.53 5.59
C PRO A 56 0.28 3.36 5.72
N ILE A 57 1.55 3.56 5.34
CA ILE A 57 2.51 2.44 5.30
C ILE A 57 2.72 1.80 6.68
N VAL A 58 2.69 2.61 7.75
CA VAL A 58 2.86 2.15 9.13
C VAL A 58 1.71 1.23 9.55
N VAL A 59 0.49 1.48 9.08
CA VAL A 59 -0.66 0.59 9.32
C VAL A 59 -0.44 -0.77 8.64
N ILE A 60 0.12 -0.79 7.43
CA ILE A 60 0.47 -2.04 6.74
C ILE A 60 1.54 -2.82 7.52
N LEU A 61 2.61 -2.14 7.97
CA LEU A 61 3.67 -2.77 8.75
C LEU A 61 3.17 -3.37 10.06
N ARG A 62 2.29 -2.64 10.77
CA ARG A 62 1.61 -3.14 11.98
C ARG A 62 0.75 -4.36 11.69
N ALA A 63 0.03 -4.40 10.58
CA ALA A 63 -0.75 -5.57 10.17
C ALA A 63 0.13 -6.79 9.84
N MET A 64 1.34 -6.56 9.31
CA MET A 64 2.34 -7.59 9.02
C MET A 64 3.07 -8.12 10.26
N GLY A 65 2.88 -7.51 11.43
CA GLY A 65 3.42 -7.98 12.71
C GLY A 65 4.43 -7.04 13.36
N ALA A 66 4.94 -6.04 12.64
CA ALA A 66 5.82 -5.02 13.21
C ALA A 66 5.00 -3.97 13.95
N THR A 67 4.66 -4.23 15.22
CA THR A 67 3.75 -3.36 15.99
C THR A 67 4.45 -2.23 16.74
N SER A 68 5.76 -2.38 17.02
CA SER A 68 6.53 -1.37 17.74
C SER A 68 7.06 -0.30 16.79
N ASP A 69 6.93 0.97 17.15
CA ASP A 69 7.50 2.08 16.36
C ASP A 69 9.02 1.96 16.25
N GLN A 70 9.67 1.48 17.30
CA GLN A 70 11.12 1.24 17.28
C GLN A 70 11.50 0.18 16.25
N GLU A 71 10.76 -0.93 16.18
CA GLU A 71 10.99 -2.00 15.21
C GLU A 71 10.76 -1.50 13.79
N ILE A 72 9.67 -0.74 13.57
CA ILE A 72 9.36 -0.14 12.28
C ILE A 72 10.49 0.80 11.82
N VAL A 73 10.98 1.68 12.70
CA VAL A 73 12.09 2.58 12.38
C VAL A 73 13.36 1.81 12.05
N GLN A 74 13.67 0.74 12.80
CA GLN A 74 14.84 -0.10 12.52
C GLN A 74 14.74 -0.82 11.18
N LEU A 75 13.54 -1.22 10.75
CA LEU A 75 13.31 -1.86 9.44
C LEU A 75 13.46 -0.87 8.28
N VAL A 76 13.08 0.38 8.48
CA VAL A 76 13.16 1.43 7.44
C VAL A 76 14.57 2.03 7.36
N GLY A 77 15.15 2.33 8.52
CA GLY A 77 16.47 2.94 8.67
C GLY A 77 16.53 3.83 9.92
N SER A 78 17.58 3.64 10.73
CA SER A 78 17.82 4.39 11.97
C SER A 78 18.55 5.72 11.78
N GLU A 79 18.94 6.05 10.55
CA GLU A 79 19.69 7.29 10.29
C GLU A 79 18.82 8.52 10.52
N PRO A 80 19.35 9.61 11.11
CA PRO A 80 18.56 10.77 11.50
C PRO A 80 17.71 11.35 10.37
N ASP A 81 18.25 11.44 9.16
CA ASP A 81 17.54 12.00 8.00
C ASP A 81 16.36 11.11 7.56
N ILE A 82 16.54 9.79 7.59
CA ILE A 82 15.50 8.81 7.25
C ILE A 82 14.41 8.82 8.32
N MET A 83 14.81 8.81 9.59
CA MET A 83 13.89 8.86 10.72
C MET A 83 13.05 10.14 10.68
N ASN A 84 13.67 11.30 10.48
CA ASN A 84 13.01 12.60 10.37
C ASN A 84 11.98 12.62 9.24
N ALA A 85 12.33 12.09 8.06
CA ALA A 85 11.40 11.98 6.94
C ALA A 85 10.23 11.03 7.22
N PHE A 86 10.46 9.99 8.04
CA PHE A 86 9.47 8.97 8.34
C PHE A 86 8.53 9.32 9.51
N MET A 87 8.91 10.25 10.39
CA MET A 87 8.12 10.62 11.59
C MET A 87 6.66 10.98 11.27
N ALA A 88 6.43 11.76 10.21
CA ALA A 88 5.08 12.14 9.80
C ALA A 88 4.19 10.93 9.43
N SER A 89 4.79 9.82 8.99
CA SER A 89 4.07 8.57 8.69
C SER A 89 3.74 7.77 9.95
N LEU A 90 4.59 7.83 10.99
CA LEU A 90 4.31 7.24 12.30
C LEU A 90 3.12 7.94 12.96
N GLU A 91 3.12 9.27 12.99
CA GLU A 91 2.03 10.09 13.54
C GLU A 91 0.70 9.86 12.80
N ASP A 92 0.73 9.62 11.49
CA ASP A 92 -0.47 9.35 10.69
C ASP A 92 -1.19 8.07 11.17
N SER A 93 -0.42 7.03 11.53
CA SER A 93 -0.98 5.78 12.06
C SER A 93 -1.65 5.97 13.42
N GLN A 94 -1.09 6.83 14.26
CA GLN A 94 -1.64 7.17 15.58
C GLN A 94 -2.91 8.01 15.42
N SER A 95 -2.94 8.92 14.45
CA SER A 95 -4.09 9.77 14.12
C SER A 95 -5.31 8.96 13.69
N VAL A 96 -5.12 7.81 13.04
CA VAL A 96 -6.21 6.88 12.68
C VAL A 96 -6.53 5.85 13.78
N GLY A 97 -5.91 5.95 14.96
CA GLY A 97 -6.21 5.14 16.13
C GLY A 97 -5.76 3.67 16.04
N VAL A 98 -4.77 3.36 15.20
CA VAL A 98 -4.26 2.00 15.02
C VAL A 98 -3.01 1.84 15.85
N PHE A 99 -3.02 1.00 16.90
CA PHE A 99 -1.88 0.71 17.79
C PHE A 99 -1.46 -0.76 17.83
N THR A 100 -2.36 -1.66 17.43
CA THR A 100 -2.14 -3.10 17.49
C THR A 100 -2.30 -3.73 16.11
N GLN A 101 -1.74 -4.92 15.92
CA GLN A 101 -1.91 -5.69 14.70
C GLN A 101 -3.40 -5.93 14.38
N LYS A 102 -4.21 -6.25 15.41
CA LYS A 102 -5.66 -6.48 15.24
C LYS A 102 -6.38 -5.23 14.73
N GLN A 103 -6.09 -4.06 15.29
CA GLN A 103 -6.65 -2.79 14.81
C GLN A 103 -6.21 -2.48 13.38
N ALA A 104 -4.94 -2.76 13.04
CA ALA A 104 -4.42 -2.56 11.70
C ALA A 104 -5.14 -3.45 10.66
N LEU A 105 -5.33 -4.73 10.98
CA LEU A 105 -6.08 -5.66 10.13
C LEU A 105 -7.54 -5.22 9.95
N LEU A 106 -8.20 -4.76 11.02
CA LEU A 106 -9.56 -4.22 10.95
C LEU A 106 -9.62 -2.97 10.07
N TYR A 107 -8.68 -2.03 10.24
CA TYR A 107 -8.58 -0.83 9.41
C TYR A 107 -8.43 -1.19 7.92
N ILE A 108 -7.49 -2.09 7.59
CA ILE A 108 -7.28 -2.55 6.21
C ILE A 108 -8.53 -3.23 5.68
N GLY A 109 -9.24 -4.01 6.50
CA GLY A 109 -10.51 -4.64 6.15
C GLY A 109 -11.55 -3.64 5.64
N THR A 110 -11.64 -2.45 6.25
CA THR A 110 -12.54 -1.37 5.78
C THR A 110 -12.12 -0.75 4.45
N LYS A 111 -10.86 -0.92 4.05
CA LYS A 111 -10.28 -0.38 2.81
C LYS A 111 -10.19 -1.40 1.68
N MET A 112 -10.60 -2.65 1.91
CA MET A 112 -10.62 -3.70 0.90
C MET A 112 -11.66 -3.40 -0.18
N ARG A 113 -11.28 -3.60 -1.44
CA ARG A 113 -12.23 -3.50 -2.55
C ARG A 113 -13.12 -4.74 -2.52
N VAL A 114 -14.42 -4.55 -2.29
CA VAL A 114 -15.39 -5.64 -2.41
C VAL A 114 -15.53 -5.97 -3.89
N PRO A 115 -15.19 -7.20 -4.34
CA PRO A 115 -15.47 -7.60 -5.70
C PRO A 115 -16.99 -7.58 -5.91
N PRO A 116 -17.50 -7.06 -7.03
CA PRO A 116 -18.94 -7.05 -7.28
C PRO A 116 -19.47 -8.48 -7.15
N LYS A 117 -20.55 -8.65 -6.37
CA LYS A 117 -21.23 -9.93 -6.21
C LYS A 117 -21.46 -10.54 -7.59
N ALA A 118 -21.19 -11.84 -7.73
CA ALA A 118 -21.18 -12.56 -9.01
C ALA A 118 -22.49 -12.43 -9.84
N GLY A 119 -23.59 -11.93 -9.27
CA GLY A 119 -24.85 -11.66 -9.98
C GLY A 119 -24.99 -10.30 -10.67
N ALA A 120 -24.15 -9.29 -10.37
CA ALA A 120 -24.38 -7.92 -10.89
C ALA A 120 -23.91 -7.71 -12.35
N ARG A 121 -23.09 -8.62 -12.89
CA ARG A 121 -22.55 -8.50 -14.25
C ARG A 121 -23.48 -9.09 -15.32
N ALA A 122 -24.45 -9.93 -14.92
CA ALA A 122 -25.42 -10.55 -15.82
C ALA A 122 -26.54 -9.61 -16.29
N MET A 123 -26.80 -8.51 -15.59
CA MET A 123 -27.96 -7.65 -15.86
C MET A 123 -27.66 -6.49 -16.84
N ARG A 124 -26.40 -6.29 -17.24
CA ARG A 124 -25.98 -5.19 -18.13
C ARG A 124 -25.86 -5.58 -19.62
N GLN A 125 -26.11 -6.83 -19.99
CA GLN A 125 -26.01 -7.31 -21.38
C GLN A 125 -27.36 -7.58 -22.06
N GLN A 126 -28.50 -7.26 -21.43
CA GLN A 126 -29.83 -7.47 -22.04
C GLN A 126 -30.52 -6.17 -22.47
N SER A 127 -29.83 -5.03 -22.44
CA SER A 127 -30.35 -3.74 -22.90
C SER A 127 -29.41 -3.14 -23.95
N SER A 128 -29.36 -3.74 -25.13
CA SER A 128 -28.81 -3.19 -26.38
C SER A 128 -29.47 -3.90 -27.54
#